data_AF-A0A562GK48-F1
#
_entry.id   AF-A0A562GK48-F1
#
_cell.length_a   1.000
_cell.length_b   1.000
_cell.length_c   1.000
_cell.angle_alpha   90.00
_cell.angle_beta   90.00
_cell.angle_gamma   90.00
#
_symmetry.space_group_name_H-M   'P 1'
#
loop_
_entity.id
_entity.type
_entity.pdbx_description
1 polymer ?
#
loop_
_entity_poly.entity_id
_entity_poly.type
_entity_poly.pdbx_seq_one_letter_code
_entity_poly.pdbx_strand_id
1 'polypeptide(L)'
;MDWIKPCRATGLGSLPYQDELAAIKLIAAAMPHWPHWPQLPTKIPEQGFLVQYVQPLIKLGVLTVQPLKDPVFCRQEADWDTKAANFYEKYLEFIEEQPAATQTFALTGEAFAGMEYFLSNFASYFPQAEGVKGHVSGPLTVGLQIKDERGRACFYDETLRDILIKCLAVEAVFEARRLKTLGLPVMIFIDDPSLFLIGSSSYITLTKEVASAGLATIIEALHAEDVKVGVHACAGIDWSILFELPVDVISFDAYHYFTGMALQAEGLAGYLSRGGKLAWGLVPTSDEAWQETPESILARFEHQCTELANRGIDSIVLRQNIIWTPSCGTGALPVPLAEHIYNLIKEIVVRLQA
;
A
#
# COMPACT_ATOMS: atom_id res chain seq x y z
N MET A 1 5.26 0.15 22.10
CA MET A 1 4.66 -0.95 21.34
C MET A 1 3.19 -0.73 21.00
N ASP A 2 2.52 0.31 21.52
CA ASP A 2 1.09 0.53 21.25
C ASP A 2 0.84 1.83 20.48
N TRP A 3 1.33 1.88 19.23
CA TRP A 3 1.25 3.08 18.39
C TRP A 3 -0.10 3.23 17.68
N ILE A 4 -0.90 2.15 17.62
CA ILE A 4 -2.29 2.16 17.15
C ILE A 4 -3.13 1.37 18.14
N LYS A 5 -4.24 1.98 18.59
CA LYS A 5 -5.18 1.34 19.50
C LYS A 5 -5.87 0.16 18.80
N PRO A 6 -6.28 -0.88 19.54
CA PRO A 6 -7.18 -1.90 19.01
C PRO A 6 -8.48 -1.28 18.48
N CYS A 7 -9.19 -2.04 17.64
CA CYS A 7 -10.50 -1.64 17.09
C CYS A 7 -10.43 -0.31 16.30
N ARG A 8 -9.32 -0.09 15.58
CA ARG A 8 -9.16 0.99 14.61
C ARG A 8 -9.27 0.44 13.21
N ALA A 9 -9.77 1.25 12.29
CA ALA A 9 -9.88 0.92 10.88
C ALA A 9 -9.16 1.91 9.99
N THR A 10 -8.69 1.41 8.85
CA THR A 10 -8.17 2.21 7.74
C THR A 10 -8.52 1.53 6.40
N GLY A 11 -8.12 2.14 5.28
CA GLY A 11 -8.44 1.69 3.93
C GLY A 11 -7.21 1.51 3.06
N LEU A 12 -7.42 0.91 1.89
CA LEU A 12 -6.35 0.55 0.93
C LEU A 12 -6.15 1.64 -0.14
N GLY A 13 -6.46 2.89 0.17
CA GLY A 13 -6.14 4.05 -0.70
C GLY A 13 -7.15 4.31 -1.81
N SER A 14 -7.40 3.33 -2.69
CA SER A 14 -8.17 3.56 -3.92
C SER A 14 -9.69 3.57 -3.72
N LEU A 15 -10.35 4.56 -4.34
CA LEU A 15 -11.80 4.78 -4.31
C LEU A 15 -12.36 5.11 -5.71
N PRO A 16 -13.60 4.74 -6.03
CA PRO A 16 -14.15 4.88 -7.38
C PRO A 16 -14.81 6.25 -7.66
N TYR A 17 -14.40 7.31 -6.94
CA TYR A 17 -14.98 8.64 -7.08
C TYR A 17 -14.29 9.46 -8.18
N GLN A 18 -15.04 10.45 -8.69
CA GLN A 18 -14.54 11.50 -9.60
C GLN A 18 -14.30 12.83 -8.85
N ASP A 19 -14.80 12.93 -7.62
CA ASP A 19 -14.76 14.11 -6.76
C ASP A 19 -14.02 13.78 -5.46
N GLU A 20 -12.96 14.53 -5.16
CA GLU A 20 -12.12 14.35 -3.97
C GLU A 20 -12.93 14.55 -2.69
N LEU A 21 -13.87 15.50 -2.68
CA LEU A 21 -14.63 15.81 -1.49
C LEU A 21 -15.59 14.67 -1.11
N ALA A 22 -16.25 14.05 -2.08
CA ALA A 22 -17.09 12.88 -1.87
C ALA A 22 -16.27 11.72 -1.26
N ALA A 23 -15.08 11.46 -1.79
CA ALA A 23 -14.17 10.45 -1.26
C ALA A 23 -13.76 10.75 0.20
N ILE A 24 -13.36 11.99 0.49
CA ILE A 24 -13.00 12.41 1.86
C ILE A 24 -14.17 12.25 2.83
N LYS A 25 -15.39 12.60 2.43
CA LYS A 25 -16.58 12.44 3.29
C LYS A 25 -16.84 10.98 3.62
N LEU A 26 -16.67 10.07 2.66
CA LEU A 26 -16.80 8.63 2.91
C LEU A 26 -15.74 8.16 3.90
N ILE A 27 -14.47 8.55 3.69
CA ILE A 27 -13.35 8.18 4.57
C ILE A 27 -13.58 8.73 5.98
N ALA A 28 -13.99 9.99 6.12
CA ALA A 28 -14.27 10.63 7.42
C ALA A 28 -15.39 9.93 8.18
N ALA A 29 -16.41 9.44 7.47
CA ALA A 29 -17.53 8.72 8.09
C ALA A 29 -17.12 7.32 8.59
N ALA A 30 -16.23 6.62 7.88
CA ALA A 30 -15.88 5.23 8.18
C ALA A 30 -14.59 5.06 9.00
N MET A 31 -13.61 5.95 8.82
CA MET A 31 -12.25 5.83 9.33
C MET A 31 -11.78 7.15 10.00
N PRO A 32 -12.50 7.66 11.02
CA PRO A 32 -12.20 8.98 11.59
C PRO A 32 -10.87 9.06 12.34
N HIS A 33 -10.32 7.92 12.77
CA HIS A 33 -9.10 7.86 13.60
C HIS A 33 -7.81 7.62 12.79
N TRP A 34 -7.87 6.78 11.76
CA TRP A 34 -6.74 6.47 10.87
C TRP A 34 -7.17 6.63 9.40
N PRO A 35 -7.59 7.84 8.99
CA PRO A 35 -7.98 8.09 7.62
C PRO A 35 -6.81 7.87 6.67
N HIS A 36 -7.12 7.39 5.47
CA HIS A 36 -6.19 7.39 4.36
C HIS A 36 -6.53 8.52 3.40
N TRP A 37 -5.54 9.05 2.68
CA TRP A 37 -5.86 9.94 1.57
C TRP A 37 -6.38 9.12 0.36
N PRO A 38 -7.28 9.68 -0.46
CA PRO A 38 -7.91 8.95 -1.55
C PRO A 38 -7.09 8.98 -2.84
N GLN A 39 -6.84 7.81 -3.42
CA GLN A 39 -6.39 7.65 -4.81
C GLN A 39 -7.62 7.40 -5.69
N LEU A 40 -7.81 8.19 -6.76
CA LEU A 40 -9.00 8.13 -7.63
C LEU A 40 -8.64 7.64 -9.04
N PRO A 41 -8.34 6.34 -9.21
CA PRO A 41 -7.85 5.80 -10.49
C PRO A 41 -8.89 5.87 -11.63
N THR A 42 -10.18 6.00 -11.30
CA THR A 42 -11.25 6.17 -12.30
C THR A 42 -11.35 7.61 -12.79
N LYS A 43 -10.81 8.59 -12.05
CA LYS A 43 -10.84 10.01 -12.40
C LYS A 43 -9.83 10.32 -13.50
N ILE A 44 -8.58 9.90 -13.29
CA ILE A 44 -7.49 10.19 -14.22
C ILE A 44 -6.44 9.06 -14.21
N PRO A 45 -5.88 8.65 -15.37
CA PRO A 45 -4.91 7.57 -15.43
C PRO A 45 -3.66 7.74 -14.56
N GLU A 46 -3.24 8.98 -14.34
CA GLU A 46 -2.07 9.36 -13.55
C GLU A 46 -2.26 9.09 -12.05
N GLN A 47 -3.51 8.94 -11.59
CA GLN A 47 -3.82 8.41 -10.25
C GLN A 47 -4.00 6.89 -10.25
N GLY A 48 -3.69 6.23 -11.36
CA GLY A 48 -3.66 4.77 -11.46
C GLY A 48 -2.47 4.19 -10.71
N PHE A 49 -2.65 2.96 -10.23
CA PHE A 49 -1.64 2.19 -9.49
C PHE A 49 -0.25 2.19 -10.14
N LEU A 50 -0.18 2.11 -11.48
CA LEU A 50 1.10 1.98 -12.17
C LEU A 50 1.84 3.31 -12.35
N VAL A 51 1.13 4.37 -12.71
CA VAL A 51 1.73 5.61 -13.26
C VAL A 51 2.01 6.65 -12.17
N GLN A 52 1.27 6.61 -11.05
CA GLN A 52 1.32 7.64 -10.01
C GLN A 52 2.71 7.82 -9.38
N TYR A 53 3.37 6.72 -9.01
CA TYR A 53 4.66 6.75 -8.29
C TYR A 53 5.89 6.62 -9.21
N VAL A 54 5.69 6.66 -10.52
CA VAL A 54 6.78 6.65 -11.52
C VAL A 54 6.85 7.96 -12.32
N GLN A 55 6.12 8.99 -11.88
CA GLN A 55 6.18 10.34 -12.45
C GLN A 55 7.61 10.90 -12.56
N PRO A 56 8.51 10.72 -11.57
CA PRO A 56 9.89 11.19 -11.71
C PRO A 56 10.62 10.58 -12.90
N LEU A 57 10.43 9.27 -13.14
CA LEU A 57 11.05 8.59 -14.27
C LEU A 57 10.51 9.10 -15.61
N ILE A 58 9.23 9.48 -15.67
CA ILE A 58 8.61 10.10 -16.84
C ILE A 58 9.19 11.52 -17.05
N LYS A 59 9.26 12.34 -15.99
CA LYS A 59 9.84 13.69 -16.03
C LYS A 59 11.29 13.69 -16.51
N LEU A 60 12.07 12.68 -16.11
CA LEU A 60 13.47 12.51 -16.49
C LEU A 60 13.65 11.86 -17.87
N GLY A 61 12.57 11.44 -18.54
CA GLY A 61 12.60 10.76 -19.83
C GLY A 61 13.16 9.33 -19.79
N VAL A 62 13.30 8.74 -18.60
CA VAL A 62 13.70 7.34 -18.40
C VAL A 62 12.56 6.40 -18.76
N LEU A 63 11.31 6.82 -18.50
CA LEU A 63 10.08 6.17 -18.95
C LEU A 63 9.36 7.06 -19.96
N THR A 64 8.83 6.46 -21.02
CA THR A 64 7.83 7.08 -21.89
C THR A 64 6.44 6.52 -21.60
N VAL A 65 5.41 7.34 -21.75
CA VAL A 65 4.00 6.97 -21.56
C VAL A 65 3.23 7.12 -22.88
N GLN A 66 3.75 6.55 -23.96
CA GLN A 66 3.04 6.53 -25.24
C GLN A 66 2.64 5.09 -25.59
N PRO A 67 1.38 4.68 -25.31
CA PRO A 67 0.24 5.47 -24.79
C PRO A 67 0.29 5.72 -23.26
N LEU A 68 -0.48 6.73 -22.79
CA LEU A 68 -0.41 7.31 -21.41
C LEU A 68 -0.49 6.32 -20.24
N LYS A 69 -1.01 5.11 -20.50
CA LYS A 69 -1.26 4.07 -19.49
C LYS A 69 -0.22 2.95 -19.46
N ASP A 70 0.71 2.94 -20.40
CA ASP A 70 1.71 1.86 -20.53
C ASP A 70 3.11 2.48 -20.50
N PRO A 71 3.63 2.80 -19.30
CA PRO A 71 5.00 3.29 -19.17
C PRO A 71 5.99 2.23 -19.65
N VAL A 72 6.91 2.64 -20.52
CA VAL A 72 7.96 1.80 -21.11
C VAL A 72 9.33 2.45 -20.90
N PHE A 73 10.33 1.67 -20.50
CA PHE A 73 11.72 2.14 -20.42
C PHE A 73 12.29 2.39 -21.80
N CYS A 74 13.01 3.50 -21.99
CA CYS A 74 13.56 3.95 -23.26
C CYS A 74 15.06 3.60 -23.47
N ARG A 75 15.46 2.36 -23.19
CA ARG A 75 16.87 1.90 -23.31
C ARG A 75 17.48 1.96 -24.70
N GLN A 76 16.67 1.95 -25.75
CA GLN A 76 17.11 1.98 -27.14
C GLN A 76 17.32 3.41 -27.65
N GLU A 77 16.95 4.43 -26.87
CA GLU A 77 17.22 5.83 -27.20
C GLU A 77 18.71 6.14 -27.03
N ALA A 78 19.25 6.97 -27.94
CA ALA A 78 20.68 7.25 -28.02
C ALA A 78 21.24 7.95 -26.76
N ASP A 79 20.39 8.59 -25.97
CA ASP A 79 20.72 9.30 -24.74
C ASP A 79 20.31 8.54 -23.46
N TRP A 80 20.01 7.25 -23.54
CA TRP A 80 19.64 6.41 -22.40
C TRP A 80 20.65 6.51 -21.25
N ASP A 81 21.94 6.36 -21.53
CA ASP A 81 22.98 6.39 -20.49
C ASP A 81 23.00 7.73 -19.76
N THR A 82 22.78 8.83 -20.48
CA THR A 82 22.65 10.18 -19.91
C THR A 82 21.42 10.31 -19.02
N LYS A 83 20.26 9.78 -19.46
CA LYS A 83 19.01 9.81 -18.69
C LYS A 83 19.11 8.97 -17.42
N ALA A 84 19.68 7.77 -17.51
CA ALA A 84 19.91 6.90 -16.36
C ALA A 84 20.91 7.52 -15.37
N ALA A 85 22.01 8.09 -15.86
CA ALA A 85 22.99 8.79 -15.02
C ALA A 85 22.35 10.00 -14.30
N ASN A 86 21.55 10.80 -15.00
CA ASN A 86 20.81 11.92 -14.42
C ASN A 86 19.84 11.46 -13.31
N PHE A 87 19.14 10.32 -13.49
CA PHE A 87 18.33 9.74 -12.41
C PHE A 87 19.16 9.45 -11.15
N TYR A 88 20.32 8.80 -11.29
CA TYR A 88 21.18 8.50 -10.15
C TYR A 88 21.76 9.77 -9.50
N GLU A 89 22.11 10.78 -10.30
CA GLU A 89 22.53 12.09 -9.78
C GLU A 89 21.41 12.72 -8.92
N LYS A 90 20.17 12.71 -9.41
CA LYS A 90 19.01 13.21 -8.63
C LYS A 90 18.71 12.38 -7.39
N TYR A 91 18.90 11.07 -7.46
CA TYR A 91 18.79 10.20 -6.30
C TYR A 91 19.86 10.51 -5.24
N LEU A 92 21.11 10.75 -5.65
CA LEU A 92 22.19 11.15 -4.73
C LEU A 92 21.92 12.52 -4.11
N GLU A 93 21.46 13.49 -4.90
CA GLU A 93 21.00 14.79 -4.40
C GLU A 93 19.90 14.64 -3.33
N PHE A 94 18.97 13.69 -3.50
CA PHE A 94 17.95 13.38 -2.50
C PHE A 94 18.54 12.82 -1.20
N ILE A 95 19.47 11.86 -1.29
CA ILE A 95 20.14 11.26 -0.13
C ILE A 95 20.96 12.32 0.64
N GLU A 96 21.54 13.29 -0.06
CA GLU A 96 22.27 14.42 0.51
C GLU A 96 21.37 15.57 0.98
N GLU A 97 20.04 15.41 0.94
CA GLU A 97 19.03 16.41 1.30
C GLU A 97 19.16 17.75 0.54
N GLN A 98 19.65 17.69 -0.70
CA GLN A 98 19.80 18.87 -1.55
C GLN A 98 18.43 19.41 -1.99
N PRO A 99 18.19 20.73 -1.93
CA PRO A 99 16.90 21.32 -2.32
C PRO A 99 16.49 21.02 -3.77
N ALA A 100 17.45 20.81 -4.68
CA ALA A 100 17.18 20.53 -6.09
C ALA A 100 16.41 19.22 -6.30
N ALA A 101 16.68 18.19 -5.49
CA ALA A 101 15.99 16.91 -5.59
C ALA A 101 14.50 17.00 -5.24
N THR A 102 14.13 17.95 -4.36
CA THR A 102 12.72 18.19 -4.00
C THR A 102 11.87 18.55 -5.20
N GLN A 103 12.42 19.24 -6.20
CA GLN A 103 11.66 19.61 -7.39
C GLN A 103 11.44 18.40 -8.33
N THR A 104 12.44 17.55 -8.50
CA THR A 104 12.36 16.38 -9.39
C THR A 104 11.34 15.36 -8.88
N PHE A 105 11.41 15.03 -7.59
CA PHE A 105 10.56 14.04 -6.92
C PHE A 105 9.34 14.65 -6.23
N ALA A 106 8.97 15.87 -6.64
CA ALA A 106 7.80 16.53 -6.07
C ALA A 106 6.51 15.76 -6.43
N LEU A 107 5.75 15.39 -5.39
CA LEU A 107 4.41 14.81 -5.48
C LEU A 107 3.39 15.88 -5.88
N THR A 108 3.37 16.24 -7.16
CA THR A 108 2.61 17.40 -7.67
C THR A 108 1.75 17.04 -8.87
N GLY A 109 0.78 17.91 -9.16
CA GLY A 109 -0.09 17.79 -10.33
C GLY A 109 -1.22 16.79 -10.13
N GLU A 110 -1.86 16.40 -11.24
CA GLU A 110 -3.06 15.57 -11.22
C GLU A 110 -2.84 14.19 -10.56
N ALA A 111 -1.62 13.64 -10.63
CA ALA A 111 -1.25 12.39 -9.98
C ALA A 111 -1.43 12.43 -8.47
N PHE A 112 -1.30 13.59 -7.82
CA PHE A 112 -1.37 13.73 -6.35
C PHE A 112 -2.45 14.71 -5.89
N ALA A 113 -3.36 15.13 -6.79
CA ALA A 113 -4.44 16.05 -6.47
C ALA A 113 -5.33 15.56 -5.30
N GLY A 114 -5.58 14.24 -5.21
CA GLY A 114 -6.30 13.64 -4.09
C GLY A 114 -5.61 13.85 -2.73
N MET A 115 -4.27 13.73 -2.69
CA MET A 115 -3.47 13.99 -1.49
C MET A 115 -3.48 15.48 -1.14
N GLU A 116 -3.27 16.37 -2.12
CA GLU A 116 -3.30 17.82 -1.90
C GLU A 116 -4.65 18.28 -1.32
N TYR A 117 -5.73 17.77 -1.90
CA TYR A 117 -7.08 18.09 -1.43
C TYR A 117 -7.34 17.52 -0.03
N PHE A 118 -6.86 16.31 0.25
CA PHE A 118 -6.93 15.70 1.59
C PHE A 118 -6.18 16.52 2.63
N LEU A 119 -4.92 16.87 2.38
CA LEU A 119 -4.10 17.68 3.29
C LEU A 119 -4.73 19.04 3.58
N SER A 120 -5.22 19.73 2.55
CA SER A 120 -5.82 21.06 2.65
C SER A 120 -7.12 21.07 3.45
N ASN A 121 -7.84 19.94 3.49
CA ASN A 121 -9.13 19.81 4.17
C ASN A 121 -9.06 18.98 5.45
N PHE A 122 -7.88 18.48 5.83
CA PHE A 122 -7.72 17.46 6.86
C PHE A 122 -8.34 17.87 8.21
N ALA A 123 -7.99 19.06 8.71
CA ALA A 123 -8.46 19.56 10.01
C ALA A 123 -9.99 19.71 10.07
N SER A 124 -10.65 19.97 8.95
CA SER A 124 -12.11 20.16 8.88
C SER A 124 -12.88 18.84 8.92
N TYR A 125 -12.32 17.76 8.36
CA TYR A 125 -13.03 16.47 8.23
C TYR A 125 -12.57 15.41 9.23
N PHE A 126 -11.35 15.52 9.78
CA PHE A 126 -10.77 14.50 10.65
C PHE A 126 -10.34 15.03 12.03
N PRO A 127 -11.23 15.70 12.80
CA PRO A 127 -10.88 16.22 14.12
C PRO A 127 -10.57 15.13 15.17
N GLN A 128 -10.88 13.87 14.87
CA GLN A 128 -10.64 12.71 15.74
C GLN A 128 -9.42 11.88 15.30
N ALA A 129 -8.65 12.35 14.32
CA ALA A 129 -7.51 11.60 13.80
C ALA A 129 -6.45 11.38 14.88
N GLU A 130 -6.03 10.13 15.01
CA GLU A 130 -4.93 9.67 15.85
C GLU A 130 -3.68 9.38 15.03
N GLY A 131 -3.82 9.27 13.70
CA GLY A 131 -2.78 9.02 12.72
C GLY A 131 -3.31 9.19 11.31
N VAL A 132 -2.45 9.01 10.30
CA VAL A 132 -2.82 9.09 8.89
C VAL A 132 -2.14 7.98 8.10
N LYS A 133 -2.86 7.42 7.12
CA LYS A 133 -2.37 6.37 6.25
C LYS A 133 -2.10 6.90 4.84
N GLY A 134 -0.90 6.62 4.35
CA GLY A 134 -0.50 6.77 2.95
C GLY A 134 -0.27 5.42 2.28
N HIS A 135 0.12 5.43 1.02
CA HIS A 135 0.42 4.22 0.26
C HIS A 135 1.51 4.46 -0.77
N VAL A 136 2.04 3.40 -1.35
CA VAL A 136 2.94 3.44 -2.50
C VAL A 136 2.83 2.10 -3.21
N SER A 137 2.92 2.13 -4.53
CA SER A 137 2.91 0.90 -5.32
C SER A 137 4.15 0.06 -5.07
N GLY A 138 3.98 -1.25 -4.95
CA GLY A 138 5.05 -2.19 -4.65
C GLY A 138 5.98 -2.47 -5.82
N PRO A 139 7.27 -2.72 -5.55
CA PRO A 139 8.29 -2.85 -6.59
C PRO A 139 8.09 -4.06 -7.49
N LEU A 140 7.56 -5.17 -6.98
CA LEU A 140 7.35 -6.37 -7.79
C LEU A 140 6.19 -6.18 -8.77
N THR A 141 5.04 -5.69 -8.28
CA THR A 141 3.86 -5.45 -9.10
C THR A 141 4.14 -4.42 -10.19
N VAL A 142 4.77 -3.29 -9.84
CA VAL A 142 5.13 -2.26 -10.81
C VAL A 142 6.19 -2.80 -11.78
N GLY A 143 7.23 -3.46 -11.28
CA GLY A 143 8.33 -3.96 -12.10
C GLY A 143 7.92 -5.08 -13.07
N LEU A 144 6.87 -5.85 -12.76
CA LEU A 144 6.31 -6.86 -13.68
C LEU A 144 5.40 -6.26 -14.75
N GLN A 145 4.81 -5.10 -14.49
CA GLN A 145 3.92 -4.41 -15.43
C GLN A 145 4.66 -3.45 -16.35
N ILE A 146 5.61 -2.67 -15.83
CA ILE A 146 6.47 -1.79 -16.64
C ILE A 146 7.46 -2.65 -17.41
N LYS A 147 7.54 -2.43 -18.72
CA LYS A 147 8.40 -3.19 -19.63
C LYS A 147 9.48 -2.32 -20.25
N ASP A 148 10.52 -2.97 -20.75
CA ASP A 148 11.39 -2.37 -21.76
C ASP A 148 10.74 -2.43 -23.16
N GLU A 149 11.38 -1.83 -24.14
CA GLU A 149 10.87 -1.78 -25.52
C GLU A 149 10.85 -3.16 -26.21
N ARG A 150 11.45 -4.18 -25.58
CA ARG A 150 11.40 -5.58 -26.05
C ARG A 150 10.27 -6.36 -25.39
N GLY A 151 9.43 -5.69 -24.58
CA GLY A 151 8.32 -6.29 -23.85
C GLY A 151 8.75 -7.10 -22.62
N ARG A 152 10.02 -6.99 -22.19
CA ARG A 152 10.51 -7.67 -20.98
C ARG A 152 10.18 -6.83 -19.76
N ALA A 153 9.58 -7.45 -18.76
CA ALA A 153 9.32 -6.79 -17.48
C ALA A 153 10.62 -6.24 -16.86
N CYS A 154 10.54 -4.99 -16.39
CA CYS A 154 11.60 -4.25 -15.72
C CYS A 154 12.22 -5.05 -14.57
N PHE A 155 11.40 -5.78 -13.80
CA PHE A 155 11.85 -6.50 -12.61
C PHE A 155 12.92 -7.57 -12.90
N TYR A 156 13.03 -8.05 -14.14
CA TYR A 156 14.05 -9.04 -14.52
C TYR A 156 15.40 -8.43 -14.91
N ASP A 157 15.48 -7.12 -15.09
CA ASP A 157 16.72 -6.42 -15.40
C ASP A 157 17.22 -5.70 -14.15
N GLU A 158 18.45 -5.99 -13.72
CA GLU A 158 18.99 -5.47 -12.45
C GLU A 158 19.04 -3.94 -12.41
N THR A 159 19.39 -3.31 -13.55
CA THR A 159 19.50 -1.85 -13.61
C THR A 159 18.12 -1.20 -13.60
N LEU A 160 17.18 -1.72 -14.39
CA LEU A 160 15.81 -1.17 -14.42
C LEU A 160 15.11 -1.36 -13.08
N ARG A 161 15.27 -2.55 -12.47
CA ARG A 161 14.73 -2.85 -11.14
C ARG A 161 15.30 -1.91 -10.08
N ASP A 162 16.60 -1.63 -10.11
CA ASP A 162 17.25 -0.72 -9.18
C ASP A 162 16.74 0.73 -9.33
N ILE A 163 16.63 1.24 -10.56
CA ILE A 163 16.04 2.56 -10.85
C ILE A 163 14.61 2.64 -10.31
N LEU A 164 13.80 1.61 -10.58
CA LEU A 164 12.41 1.57 -10.13
C LEU A 164 12.29 1.59 -8.60
N ILE A 165 13.01 0.69 -7.90
CA ILE A 165 12.97 0.60 -6.44
C ILE A 165 13.40 1.92 -5.81
N LYS A 166 14.48 2.53 -6.31
CA LYS A 166 14.94 3.85 -5.83
C LYS A 166 13.90 4.94 -6.06
N CYS A 167 13.24 4.97 -7.22
CA CYS A 167 12.17 5.92 -7.49
C CYS A 167 11.01 5.76 -6.49
N LEU A 168 10.53 4.53 -6.30
CA LEU A 168 9.43 4.25 -5.36
C LEU A 168 9.80 4.59 -3.92
N ALA A 169 11.04 4.30 -3.49
CA ALA A 169 11.52 4.66 -2.16
C ALA A 169 11.54 6.18 -1.94
N VAL A 170 12.03 6.94 -2.92
CA VAL A 170 12.04 8.42 -2.84
C VAL A 170 10.63 8.97 -2.76
N GLU A 171 9.74 8.55 -3.66
CA GLU A 171 8.35 9.04 -3.67
C GLU A 171 7.62 8.69 -2.36
N ALA A 172 7.83 7.49 -1.82
CA ALA A 172 7.27 7.08 -0.53
C ALA A 172 7.77 7.96 0.63
N VAL A 173 9.06 8.34 0.63
CA VAL A 173 9.63 9.27 1.62
C VAL A 173 9.03 10.67 1.47
N PHE A 174 8.87 11.17 0.24
CA PHE A 174 8.20 12.46 0.03
C PHE A 174 6.75 12.43 0.52
N GLU A 175 6.02 11.34 0.29
CA GLU A 175 4.65 11.17 0.77
C GLU A 175 4.60 11.16 2.30
N ALA A 176 5.48 10.37 2.93
CA ALA A 176 5.61 10.33 4.38
C ALA A 176 5.88 11.73 4.97
N ARG A 177 6.85 12.47 4.41
CA ARG A 177 7.19 13.84 4.83
C ARG A 177 6.00 14.79 4.67
N ARG A 178 5.26 14.70 3.56
CA ARG A 178 4.04 15.50 3.32
C ARG A 178 2.96 15.19 4.35
N LEU A 179 2.67 13.92 4.61
CA LEU A 179 1.67 13.52 5.61
C LEU A 179 2.09 13.91 7.04
N LYS A 180 3.38 13.85 7.39
CA LYS A 180 3.90 14.27 8.70
C LYS A 180 3.66 15.75 9.00
N THR A 181 3.43 16.60 7.98
CA THR A 181 3.07 18.01 8.19
C THR A 181 1.75 18.19 8.95
N LEU A 182 0.91 17.16 8.99
CA LEU A 182 -0.32 17.13 9.80
C LEU A 182 -0.06 17.03 11.31
N GLY A 183 1.20 16.77 11.73
CA GLY A 183 1.56 16.64 13.13
C GLY A 183 1.07 15.34 13.79
N LEU A 184 0.75 14.33 12.98
CA LEU A 184 0.22 13.04 13.43
C LEU A 184 1.17 11.88 13.05
N PRO A 185 1.11 10.74 13.78
CA PRO A 185 1.74 9.50 13.33
C PRO A 185 1.34 9.13 11.90
N VAL A 186 2.31 8.70 11.10
CA VAL A 186 2.10 8.30 9.71
C VAL A 186 2.36 6.80 9.54
N MET A 187 1.52 6.16 8.74
CA MET A 187 1.70 4.79 8.28
C MET A 187 1.63 4.75 6.75
N ILE A 188 2.61 4.15 6.08
CA ILE A 188 2.62 3.98 4.61
C ILE A 188 2.48 2.49 4.29
N PHE A 189 1.53 2.14 3.42
CA PHE A 189 1.41 0.78 2.90
C PHE A 189 2.10 0.65 1.54
N ILE A 190 2.96 -0.34 1.40
CA ILE A 190 3.50 -0.77 0.11
C ILE A 190 2.52 -1.82 -0.44
N ASP A 191 1.77 -1.45 -1.49
CA ASP A 191 0.76 -2.31 -2.09
C ASP A 191 1.41 -3.16 -3.19
N ASP A 192 1.68 -4.44 -2.94
CA ASP A 192 2.40 -5.32 -3.87
C ASP A 192 1.64 -6.63 -4.14
N PRO A 193 0.48 -6.58 -4.81
CA PRO A 193 -0.35 -7.76 -5.03
C PRO A 193 0.40 -8.89 -5.77
N SER A 194 1.33 -8.59 -6.68
CA SER A 194 2.09 -9.59 -7.44
C SER A 194 3.02 -10.48 -6.62
N LEU A 195 3.15 -10.29 -5.30
CA LEU A 195 3.86 -11.21 -4.41
C LEU A 195 3.34 -12.65 -4.49
N PHE A 196 2.08 -12.88 -4.89
CA PHE A 196 1.53 -14.23 -5.11
C PHE A 196 2.19 -15.00 -6.25
N LEU A 197 2.89 -14.30 -7.16
CA LEU A 197 3.55 -14.91 -8.30
C LEU A 197 4.86 -15.62 -7.91
N ILE A 198 5.42 -15.31 -6.74
CA ILE A 198 6.63 -15.95 -6.24
C ILE A 198 6.37 -17.45 -6.04
N GLY A 199 7.25 -18.29 -6.57
CA GLY A 199 7.10 -19.75 -6.51
C GLY A 199 6.08 -20.33 -7.50
N SER A 200 5.42 -19.50 -8.33
CA SER A 200 4.56 -19.98 -9.41
C SER A 200 5.38 -20.52 -10.59
N SER A 201 4.86 -21.54 -11.27
CA SER A 201 5.55 -22.19 -12.41
C SER A 201 5.76 -21.25 -13.61
N SER A 202 4.96 -20.19 -13.73
CA SER A 202 5.09 -19.19 -14.80
C SER A 202 6.15 -18.11 -14.50
N TYR A 203 6.70 -18.08 -13.27
CA TYR A 203 7.61 -17.03 -12.78
C TYR A 203 8.82 -17.65 -12.03
N ILE A 204 9.43 -18.71 -12.58
CA ILE A 204 10.50 -19.50 -11.91
C ILE A 204 11.74 -18.66 -11.55
N THR A 205 12.05 -17.63 -12.34
CA THR A 205 13.20 -16.75 -12.09
C THR A 205 12.93 -15.69 -11.02
N LEU A 206 11.69 -15.55 -10.56
CA LEU A 206 11.32 -14.64 -9.49
C LEU A 206 11.55 -15.31 -8.14
N THR A 207 12.58 -14.88 -7.42
CA THR A 207 12.94 -15.47 -6.12
C THR A 207 12.47 -14.60 -4.94
N LYS A 208 12.28 -15.26 -3.79
CA LYS A 208 11.90 -14.61 -2.53
C LYS A 208 12.94 -13.55 -2.14
N GLU A 209 14.21 -13.82 -2.36
CA GLU A 209 15.33 -12.97 -1.97
C GLU A 209 15.31 -11.63 -2.72
N VAL A 210 15.11 -11.67 -4.05
CA VAL A 210 15.08 -10.46 -4.88
C VAL A 210 13.86 -9.60 -4.57
N ALA A 211 12.68 -10.21 -4.37
CA ALA A 211 11.48 -9.49 -3.96
C ALA A 211 11.63 -8.88 -2.55
N SER A 212 12.19 -9.64 -1.61
CA SER A 212 12.44 -9.16 -0.24
C SER A 212 13.41 -7.99 -0.22
N ALA A 213 14.49 -8.04 -1.00
CA ALA A 213 15.48 -6.96 -1.09
C ALA A 213 14.84 -5.65 -1.62
N GLY A 214 13.96 -5.76 -2.62
CA GLY A 214 13.22 -4.60 -3.14
C GLY A 214 12.28 -3.98 -2.12
N LEU A 215 11.52 -4.79 -1.38
CA LEU A 215 10.68 -4.31 -0.28
C LEU A 215 11.52 -3.71 0.85
N ALA A 216 12.61 -4.39 1.26
CA ALA A 216 13.50 -3.94 2.33
C ALA A 216 14.05 -2.54 2.06
N THR A 217 14.45 -2.25 0.82
CA THR A 217 14.96 -0.92 0.43
C THR A 217 13.94 0.20 0.70
N ILE A 218 12.67 -0.04 0.38
CA ILE A 218 11.60 0.94 0.59
C ILE A 218 11.23 1.03 2.08
N ILE A 219 11.16 -0.11 2.78
CA ILE A 219 10.87 -0.18 4.22
C ILE A 219 11.93 0.60 5.01
N GLU A 220 13.22 0.37 4.73
CA GLU A 220 14.33 1.05 5.40
C GLU A 220 14.31 2.56 5.16
N ALA A 221 14.03 3.01 3.93
CA ALA A 221 13.89 4.43 3.61
C ALA A 221 12.73 5.09 4.38
N LEU A 222 11.59 4.41 4.51
CA LEU A 222 10.45 4.90 5.28
C LEU A 222 10.71 4.87 6.80
N HIS A 223 11.37 3.84 7.32
CA HIS A 223 11.75 3.79 8.73
C HIS A 223 12.71 4.90 9.14
N ALA A 224 13.59 5.34 8.23
CA ALA A 224 14.44 6.52 8.47
C ALA A 224 13.63 7.82 8.65
N GLU A 225 12.38 7.86 8.15
CA GLU A 225 11.44 8.96 8.35
C GLU A 225 10.58 8.82 9.62
N ASP A 226 10.86 7.84 10.49
CA ASP A 226 10.08 7.54 11.70
C ASP A 226 8.57 7.33 11.40
N VAL A 227 8.28 6.63 10.31
CA VAL A 227 6.91 6.21 9.95
C VAL A 227 6.73 4.71 10.05
N LYS A 228 5.48 4.28 10.23
CA LYS A 228 5.12 2.86 10.22
C LYS A 228 4.96 2.35 8.80
N VAL A 229 5.44 1.14 8.54
CA VAL A 229 5.39 0.57 7.19
C VAL A 229 4.55 -0.68 7.20
N GLY A 230 3.55 -0.72 6.32
CA GLY A 230 2.80 -1.92 6.03
C GLY A 230 3.10 -2.47 4.64
N VAL A 231 2.89 -3.76 4.43
CA VAL A 231 2.85 -4.36 3.08
C VAL A 231 1.49 -5.00 2.87
N HIS A 232 0.85 -4.70 1.74
CA HIS A 232 -0.43 -5.27 1.36
C HIS A 232 -0.31 -6.24 0.18
N ALA A 233 -0.93 -7.40 0.34
CA ALA A 233 -1.18 -8.34 -0.76
C ALA A 233 -2.62 -8.87 -0.67
N CYS A 234 -3.36 -8.79 -1.77
CA CYS A 234 -4.77 -9.20 -1.86
C CYS A 234 -4.98 -10.66 -2.31
N ALA A 235 -3.91 -11.46 -2.36
CA ALA A 235 -3.93 -12.85 -2.81
C ALA A 235 -3.21 -13.76 -1.80
N GLY A 236 -3.44 -15.06 -1.92
CA GLY A 236 -2.71 -16.06 -1.13
C GLY A 236 -1.24 -16.10 -1.54
N ILE A 237 -0.38 -15.48 -0.74
CA ILE A 237 1.08 -15.50 -0.90
C ILE A 237 1.72 -16.45 0.12
N ASP A 238 2.99 -16.76 -0.06
CA ASP A 238 3.82 -17.29 1.03
C ASP A 238 4.20 -16.13 1.97
N TRP A 239 3.49 -16.00 3.11
CA TRP A 239 3.68 -14.90 4.06
C TRP A 239 5.04 -14.91 4.76
N SER A 240 5.80 -16.01 4.66
CA SER A 240 7.17 -16.07 5.18
C SER A 240 8.08 -15.00 4.57
N ILE A 241 7.74 -14.45 3.40
CA ILE A 241 8.45 -13.30 2.81
C ILE A 241 8.32 -12.04 3.64
N LEU A 242 7.17 -11.81 4.28
CA LEU A 242 6.93 -10.62 5.08
C LEU A 242 7.31 -10.83 6.55
N PHE A 243 7.21 -12.06 7.06
CA PHE A 243 7.59 -12.35 8.45
C PHE A 243 9.09 -12.15 8.73
N GLU A 244 9.94 -12.19 7.73
CA GLU A 244 11.39 -11.99 7.84
C GLU A 244 11.80 -10.52 7.65
N LEU A 245 10.93 -9.69 7.08
CA LEU A 245 11.18 -8.27 6.85
C LEU A 245 10.86 -7.43 8.11
N PRO A 246 11.49 -6.25 8.25
CA PRO A 246 11.17 -5.31 9.33
C PRO A 246 9.86 -4.57 9.05
N VAL A 247 8.79 -5.24 8.62
CA VAL A 247 7.49 -4.59 8.36
C VAL A 247 6.70 -4.42 9.67
N ASP A 248 6.07 -3.26 9.89
CA ASP A 248 5.24 -3.01 11.08
C ASP A 248 3.85 -3.61 10.96
N VAL A 249 3.30 -3.66 9.73
CA VAL A 249 1.94 -4.15 9.45
C VAL A 249 1.88 -5.10 8.24
N ILE A 250 1.33 -6.29 8.39
CA ILE A 250 0.96 -7.14 7.25
C ILE A 250 -0.53 -6.94 6.96
N SER A 251 -0.85 -6.47 5.76
CA SER A 251 -2.22 -6.25 5.28
C SER A 251 -2.61 -7.35 4.30
N PHE A 252 -3.64 -8.12 4.62
CA PHE A 252 -4.03 -9.28 3.83
C PHE A 252 -5.53 -9.43 3.67
N ASP A 253 -5.94 -10.05 2.57
CA ASP A 253 -7.31 -10.50 2.37
C ASP A 253 -7.56 -11.75 3.24
N ALA A 254 -8.04 -11.49 4.45
CA ALA A 254 -8.47 -12.52 5.38
C ALA A 254 -9.84 -13.10 5.03
N TYR A 255 -10.63 -12.42 4.20
CA TYR A 255 -11.94 -12.93 3.80
C TYR A 255 -11.80 -14.15 2.89
N HIS A 256 -10.93 -14.10 1.89
CA HIS A 256 -10.71 -15.20 0.92
C HIS A 256 -9.46 -16.04 1.23
N TYR A 257 -8.39 -15.46 1.76
CA TYR A 257 -7.07 -16.11 1.83
C TYR A 257 -6.55 -16.36 3.24
N PHE A 258 -7.42 -16.32 4.26
CA PHE A 258 -7.04 -16.61 5.65
C PHE A 258 -6.38 -17.98 5.84
N THR A 259 -6.84 -19.03 5.14
CA THR A 259 -6.26 -20.38 5.27
C THR A 259 -4.76 -20.39 5.02
N GLY A 260 -4.27 -19.60 4.04
CA GLY A 260 -2.84 -19.50 3.74
C GLY A 260 -2.04 -18.91 4.91
N MET A 261 -2.57 -17.87 5.54
CA MET A 261 -2.00 -17.26 6.75
C MET A 261 -2.00 -18.24 7.93
N ALA A 262 -3.12 -18.94 8.15
CA ALA A 262 -3.27 -19.89 9.25
C ALA A 262 -2.32 -21.08 9.16
N LEU A 263 -2.02 -21.56 7.95
CA LEU A 263 -1.04 -22.64 7.74
C LEU A 263 0.39 -22.23 8.12
N GLN A 264 0.67 -20.93 8.25
CA GLN A 264 1.99 -20.38 8.59
C GLN A 264 2.02 -19.76 10.00
N ALA A 265 1.19 -20.30 10.91
CA ALA A 265 1.00 -19.79 12.27
C ALA A 265 2.29 -19.64 13.10
N GLU A 266 3.29 -20.51 12.91
CA GLU A 266 4.58 -20.40 13.62
C GLU A 266 5.34 -19.12 13.23
N GLY A 267 5.45 -18.84 11.92
CA GLY A 267 6.05 -17.61 11.41
C GLY A 267 5.27 -16.38 11.84
N LEU A 268 3.93 -16.46 11.81
CA LEU A 268 3.05 -15.39 12.29
C LEU A 268 3.23 -15.13 13.79
N ALA A 269 3.34 -16.17 14.62
CA ALA A 269 3.61 -16.02 16.05
C ALA A 269 4.94 -15.28 16.29
N GLY A 270 5.99 -15.66 15.54
CA GLY A 270 7.27 -14.98 15.56
C GLY A 270 7.16 -13.50 15.16
N TYR A 271 6.41 -13.18 14.11
CA TYR A 271 6.13 -11.82 13.66
C TYR A 271 5.41 -10.98 14.73
N LEU A 272 4.31 -11.50 15.28
CA LEU A 272 3.53 -10.83 16.32
C LEU A 272 4.34 -10.61 17.61
N SER A 273 5.19 -11.57 17.99
CA SER A 273 6.04 -11.46 19.19
C SER A 273 7.04 -10.29 19.12
N ARG A 274 7.40 -9.83 17.92
CA ARG A 274 8.26 -8.66 17.69
C ARG A 274 7.48 -7.34 17.61
N GLY A 275 6.17 -7.37 17.86
CA GLY A 275 5.30 -6.20 17.83
C GLY A 275 4.67 -5.90 16.47
N GLY A 276 4.73 -6.86 15.53
CA GLY A 276 4.03 -6.77 14.25
C GLY A 276 2.51 -6.72 14.42
N LYS A 277 1.82 -6.07 13.49
CA LYS A 277 0.36 -5.93 13.47
C LYS A 277 -0.24 -6.47 12.17
N LEU A 278 -1.51 -6.86 12.23
CA LEU A 278 -2.26 -7.36 11.08
C LEU A 278 -3.33 -6.35 10.67
N ALA A 279 -3.26 -5.87 9.43
CA ALA A 279 -4.40 -5.26 8.77
C ALA A 279 -5.28 -6.37 8.19
N TRP A 280 -6.38 -6.61 8.88
CA TRP A 280 -7.22 -7.77 8.74
C TRP A 280 -8.34 -7.47 7.76
N GLY A 281 -8.08 -7.75 6.48
CA GLY A 281 -9.01 -7.49 5.37
C GLY A 281 -10.18 -8.45 5.39
N LEU A 282 -11.22 -8.10 6.14
CA LEU A 282 -12.37 -8.99 6.39
C LEU A 282 -13.64 -8.56 5.66
N VAL A 283 -13.74 -7.32 5.19
CA VAL A 283 -14.89 -6.91 4.36
C VAL A 283 -14.53 -7.17 2.90
N PRO A 284 -15.25 -8.04 2.18
CA PRO A 284 -14.91 -8.39 0.80
C PRO A 284 -15.07 -7.18 -0.11
N THR A 285 -14.19 -7.05 -1.11
CA THR A 285 -14.23 -5.97 -2.10
C THR A 285 -14.81 -6.45 -3.43
N SER A 286 -16.00 -7.03 -3.35
CA SER A 286 -16.77 -7.66 -4.42
C SER A 286 -18.26 -7.60 -4.08
N ASP A 287 -19.13 -8.09 -4.97
CA ASP A 287 -20.59 -8.16 -4.72
C ASP A 287 -20.96 -9.04 -3.52
N GLU A 288 -20.04 -9.86 -3.01
CA GLU A 288 -20.21 -10.65 -1.79
C GLU A 288 -20.46 -9.76 -0.57
N ALA A 289 -20.01 -8.50 -0.60
CA ALA A 289 -20.27 -7.53 0.47
C ALA A 289 -21.77 -7.29 0.71
N TRP A 290 -22.62 -7.45 -0.31
CA TRP A 290 -24.07 -7.34 -0.15
C TRP A 290 -24.70 -8.46 0.68
N GLN A 291 -23.99 -9.58 0.84
CA GLN A 291 -24.45 -10.73 1.62
C GLN A 291 -23.92 -10.71 3.06
N GLU A 292 -23.03 -9.77 3.38
CA GLU A 292 -22.39 -9.67 4.67
C GLU A 292 -23.06 -8.60 5.54
N THR A 293 -23.11 -8.84 6.84
CA THR A 293 -23.53 -7.90 7.88
C THR A 293 -22.38 -7.71 8.87
N PRO A 294 -22.40 -6.67 9.72
CA PRO A 294 -21.39 -6.52 10.76
C PRO A 294 -21.28 -7.76 11.66
N GLU A 295 -22.40 -8.42 11.96
CA GLU A 295 -22.44 -9.62 12.80
C GLU A 295 -21.82 -10.85 12.11
N SER A 296 -22.07 -11.05 10.81
CA SER A 296 -21.46 -12.17 10.07
C SER A 296 -19.95 -11.99 9.94
N ILE A 297 -19.47 -10.76 9.70
CA ILE A 297 -18.04 -10.45 9.65
C ILE A 297 -17.37 -10.65 11.01
N LEU A 298 -17.99 -10.19 12.10
CA LEU A 298 -17.47 -10.41 13.46
C LEU A 298 -17.46 -11.91 13.82
N ALA A 299 -18.50 -12.66 13.46
CA ALA A 299 -18.51 -14.12 13.66
C ALA A 299 -17.38 -14.82 12.88
N ARG A 300 -17.11 -14.38 11.65
CA ARG A 300 -15.99 -14.85 10.84
C ARG A 300 -14.64 -14.53 11.51
N PHE A 301 -14.46 -13.30 11.99
CA PHE A 301 -13.26 -12.92 12.73
C PHE A 301 -13.02 -13.83 13.96
N GLU A 302 -14.05 -14.06 14.77
CA GLU A 302 -13.95 -14.91 15.95
C GLU A 302 -13.60 -16.37 15.61
N HIS A 303 -14.15 -16.89 14.51
CA HIS A 303 -13.77 -18.20 13.98
C HIS A 303 -12.29 -18.24 13.58
N GLN A 304 -11.81 -17.23 12.87
CA GLN A 304 -10.41 -17.12 12.45
C GLN A 304 -9.45 -16.98 13.64
N CYS A 305 -9.80 -16.16 14.65
CA CYS A 305 -9.05 -16.09 15.90
C CYS A 305 -8.98 -17.44 16.63
N THR A 306 -10.09 -18.18 16.66
CA THR A 306 -10.15 -19.51 17.25
C THR A 306 -9.25 -20.50 16.50
N GLU A 307 -9.23 -20.44 15.17
CA GLU A 307 -8.34 -21.28 14.37
C GLU A 307 -6.86 -20.99 14.66
N LEU A 308 -6.45 -19.72 14.67
CA LEU A 308 -5.07 -19.36 15.00
C LEU A 308 -4.70 -19.71 16.44
N ALA A 309 -5.65 -19.61 17.38
CA ALA A 309 -5.45 -20.03 18.76
C ALA A 309 -5.21 -21.53 18.89
N ASN A 310 -5.98 -22.35 18.16
CA ASN A 310 -5.76 -23.80 18.09
C ASN A 310 -4.41 -24.18 17.47
N ARG A 311 -3.80 -23.25 16.72
CA ARG A 311 -2.47 -23.39 16.12
C ARG A 311 -1.36 -22.75 16.97
N GLY A 312 -1.68 -22.30 18.19
CA GLY A 312 -0.70 -21.85 19.19
C GLY A 312 -0.49 -20.33 19.28
N ILE A 313 -1.27 -19.50 18.59
CA ILE A 313 -1.17 -18.03 18.71
C ILE A 313 -2.13 -17.53 19.80
N ASP A 314 -1.62 -16.78 20.78
CA ASP A 314 -2.46 -16.22 21.84
C ASP A 314 -3.54 -15.28 21.26
N SER A 315 -4.80 -15.58 21.56
CA SER A 315 -5.96 -14.82 21.12
C SER A 315 -5.99 -13.38 21.67
N ILE A 316 -5.32 -13.10 22.79
CA ILE A 316 -5.16 -11.74 23.32
C ILE A 316 -4.22 -10.95 22.40
N VAL A 317 -3.11 -11.57 21.98
CA VAL A 317 -2.14 -10.94 21.06
C VAL A 317 -2.80 -10.62 19.72
N LEU A 318 -3.64 -11.52 19.20
CA LEU A 318 -4.40 -11.27 17.95
C LEU A 318 -5.30 -10.04 18.08
N ARG A 319 -6.09 -9.96 19.15
CA ARG A 319 -7.06 -8.86 19.35
C ARG A 319 -6.39 -7.51 19.66
N GLN A 320 -5.17 -7.52 20.20
CA GLN A 320 -4.39 -6.30 20.45
C GLN A 320 -3.66 -5.78 19.21
N ASN A 321 -3.42 -6.64 18.21
CA ASN A 321 -2.59 -6.33 17.06
C ASN A 321 -3.37 -6.32 15.73
N ILE A 322 -4.67 -6.00 15.78
CA ILE A 322 -5.54 -5.88 14.62
C ILE A 322 -5.81 -4.43 14.20
N ILE A 323 -5.81 -4.22 12.89
CA ILE A 323 -6.36 -3.05 12.21
C ILE A 323 -7.43 -3.55 11.25
N TRP A 324 -8.63 -3.00 11.31
CA TRP A 324 -9.74 -3.41 10.44
C TRP A 324 -9.61 -2.75 9.07
N THR A 325 -9.67 -3.53 8.00
CA THR A 325 -9.61 -3.00 6.63
C THR A 325 -10.62 -3.72 5.74
N PRO A 326 -10.99 -3.15 4.57
CA PRO A 326 -11.49 -3.96 3.48
C PRO A 326 -10.42 -4.95 3.02
N SER A 327 -10.82 -5.94 2.21
CA SER A 327 -9.91 -6.96 1.67
C SER A 327 -8.90 -6.41 0.65
N CYS A 328 -9.27 -5.34 -0.05
CA CYS A 328 -8.43 -4.66 -1.05
C CYS A 328 -8.90 -3.19 -1.22
N GLY A 329 -8.38 -2.47 -2.21
CA GLY A 329 -8.92 -1.18 -2.64
C GLY A 329 -10.27 -1.32 -3.36
N THR A 330 -11.09 -0.25 -3.34
CA THR A 330 -12.41 -0.25 -3.99
C THR A 330 -12.44 0.58 -5.28
N GLY A 331 -11.28 1.06 -5.75
CA GLY A 331 -11.15 1.97 -6.89
C GLY A 331 -11.79 1.49 -8.20
N ALA A 332 -11.87 0.18 -8.42
CA ALA A 332 -12.46 -0.40 -9.63
C ALA A 332 -13.96 -0.76 -9.48
N LEU A 333 -14.56 -0.56 -8.30
CA LEU A 333 -15.92 -0.96 -8.01
C LEU A 333 -16.94 0.15 -8.35
N PRO A 334 -18.23 -0.18 -8.51
CA PRO A 334 -19.28 0.84 -8.52
C PRO A 334 -19.32 1.62 -7.20
N VAL A 335 -19.57 2.94 -7.28
CA VAL A 335 -19.65 3.82 -6.09
C VAL A 335 -20.58 3.28 -5.00
N PRO A 336 -21.82 2.80 -5.28
CA PRO A 336 -22.70 2.27 -4.24
C PRO A 336 -22.13 1.06 -3.49
N LEU A 337 -21.36 0.21 -4.18
CA LEU A 337 -20.71 -0.94 -3.55
C LEU A 337 -19.54 -0.48 -2.65
N ALA A 338 -18.74 0.48 -3.10
CA ALA A 338 -17.67 1.05 -2.28
C ALA A 338 -18.22 1.73 -1.00
N GLU A 339 -19.33 2.47 -1.12
CA GLU A 339 -20.01 3.09 0.03
C GLU A 339 -20.53 2.04 1.02
N HIS A 340 -21.15 0.96 0.51
CA HIS A 340 -21.61 -0.16 1.33
C HIS A 340 -20.46 -0.83 2.10
N ILE A 341 -19.34 -1.11 1.43
CA ILE A 341 -18.14 -1.69 2.06
C ILE A 341 -17.61 -0.80 3.20
N TYR A 342 -17.51 0.51 2.97
CA TYR A 342 -17.04 1.45 4.00
C TYR A 342 -18.03 1.57 5.17
N ASN A 343 -19.34 1.51 4.89
CA ASN A 343 -20.36 1.49 5.93
C ASN A 343 -20.31 0.21 6.78
N LEU A 344 -20.07 -0.97 6.19
CA LEU A 344 -19.87 -2.21 6.95
C LEU A 344 -18.70 -2.07 7.93
N ILE A 345 -17.56 -1.54 7.48
CA ILE A 345 -16.38 -1.32 8.35
C ILE A 345 -16.71 -0.36 9.48
N LYS A 346 -17.39 0.74 9.18
CA LYS A 346 -17.84 1.71 10.18
C LYS A 346 -18.68 1.03 11.26
N GLU A 347 -19.68 0.25 10.86
CA GLU A 347 -20.57 -0.44 11.79
C GLU A 347 -19.84 -1.48 12.64
N ILE A 348 -18.91 -2.23 12.05
CA ILE A 348 -18.03 -3.17 12.78
C ILE A 348 -17.24 -2.43 13.87
N VAL A 349 -16.58 -1.33 13.52
CA VAL A 349 -15.76 -0.56 14.47
C VAL A 349 -16.61 0.03 15.60
N VAL A 350 -17.79 0.57 15.28
CA VAL A 350 -18.72 1.09 16.29
C VAL A 350 -19.14 -0.01 17.26
N ARG A 351 -19.43 -1.21 16.77
CA ARG A 351 -19.80 -2.36 17.62
C ARG A 351 -18.68 -2.84 18.54
N LEU A 352 -17.43 -2.76 18.09
CA LEU A 352 -16.27 -3.14 18.89
C LEU A 352 -15.93 -2.12 19.99
N GLN A 353 -16.52 -0.93 19.94
CA GLN A 353 -16.31 0.16 20.89
C GLN A 353 -17.48 0.35 21.87
N ALA A 354 -18.62 -0.30 21.59
CA ALA A 354 -19.81 -0.33 22.44
C ALA A 354 -19.67 -1.41 23.51
#